data_AF-A0A1W6DZN0-F1
#
_entry.id   AF-A0A1W6DZN0-F1
#
_cell.length_a   1.000
_cell.length_b   1.000
_cell.length_c   1.000
_cell.angle_alpha   90.00
_cell.angle_beta   90.00
_cell.angle_gamma   90.00
#
_symmetry.space_group_name_H-M   'P 1'
#
loop_
_entity.id
_entity.type
_entity.pdbx_description
1 polymer ?
#
loop_
_entity_poly.entity_id
_entity_poly.type
_entity_poly.pdbx_seq_one_letter_code
_entity_poly.pdbx_strand_id
1 'polypeptide(L)'
;NPSERAKKVEDMMKKLWGDRYFDPATGKFSKSATSPDGKKLPRTFCQLILDPIFKVFDAIMNFKKEEAAKLIEKLDIKLDSEDKDKEGKP
;
A
#
# COMPACT_ATOMS: atom_id res chain seq x y z
N ASN A 1 -10.39 -23.33 6.42
CA ASN A 1 -10.12 -24.38 5.40
C ASN A 1 -9.35 -23.77 4.22
N PRO A 2 -8.36 -24.45 3.60
CA PRO A 2 -7.62 -23.95 2.43
C PRO A 2 -8.46 -23.39 1.29
N SER A 3 -9.60 -24.02 0.95
CA SER A 3 -10.49 -23.55 -0.12
C SER A 3 -11.12 -22.18 0.19
N GLU A 4 -11.50 -21.94 1.44
CA GLU A 4 -12.05 -20.64 1.87
C GLU A 4 -11.01 -19.54 1.81
N ARG A 5 -9.75 -19.86 2.12
CA ARG A 5 -8.64 -18.91 2.01
C ARG A 5 -8.40 -18.52 0.55
N ALA A 6 -8.42 -19.48 -0.37
CA ALA A 6 -8.26 -19.23 -1.81
C ALA A 6 -9.36 -18.29 -2.33
N LYS A 7 -10.62 -18.55 -1.98
CA LYS A 7 -11.76 -17.66 -2.33
C LYS A 7 -11.55 -16.22 -1.84
N LYS A 8 -11.09 -16.05 -0.60
CA LYS A 8 -10.79 -14.72 -0.05
C LYS A 8 -9.66 -14.01 -0.80
N VAL A 9 -8.62 -14.75 -1.23
CA VAL A 9 -7.52 -14.20 -2.02
C VAL A 9 -8.04 -13.74 -3.39
N GLU A 10 -8.79 -14.57 -4.10
CA GLU A 10 -9.39 -14.23 -5.40
C GLU A 10 -10.29 -12.99 -5.31
N ASP A 11 -11.13 -12.92 -4.27
CA ASP A 11 -12.01 -11.77 -4.04
C ASP A 11 -11.23 -10.48 -3.75
N MET A 12 -10.10 -10.58 -3.04
CA MET A 12 -9.21 -9.44 -2.81
C MET A 12 -8.52 -9.00 -4.10
N MET A 13 -8.01 -9.93 -4.90
CA MET A 13 -7.39 -9.61 -6.20
C MET A 13 -8.36 -8.86 -7.11
N LYS A 14 -9.63 -9.26 -7.15
CA LYS A 14 -10.70 -8.54 -7.87
C LYS A 14 -11.02 -7.15 -7.29
N LYS A 15 -10.69 -6.88 -6.03
CA LYS A 15 -10.86 -5.57 -5.38
C LYS A 15 -9.67 -4.64 -5.59
N LEU A 16 -8.49 -5.20 -5.82
CA LEU A 16 -7.24 -4.46 -6.02
C LEU A 16 -7.11 -3.85 -7.41
N TRP A 17 -7.86 -4.32 -8.41
CA TRP A 17 -7.73 -3.89 -9.81
C TRP A 17 -9.04 -3.34 -10.41
N GLY A 18 -8.90 -2.54 -11.48
CA GLY A 18 -10.02 -1.91 -12.19
C GLY A 18 -10.62 -0.71 -11.45
N ASP A 19 -11.86 -0.38 -11.77
CA ASP A 19 -12.62 0.70 -11.12
C ASP A 19 -13.18 0.26 -9.76
N ARG A 20 -12.24 0.01 -8.86
CA ARG A 20 -12.48 -0.27 -7.45
C ARG A 20 -11.85 0.82 -6.62
N TYR A 21 -12.54 1.19 -5.55
CA TYR A 21 -12.15 2.27 -4.66
C TYR A 21 -12.22 1.77 -3.23
N PHE A 22 -11.32 2.21 -2.37
CA PHE A 22 -11.32 1.89 -0.95
C PHE A 22 -11.54 3.19 -0.16
N ASP A 23 -12.53 3.18 0.72
CA ASP A 23 -12.79 4.31 1.59
C ASP A 23 -12.16 4.04 2.96
N PRO A 24 -11.07 4.75 3.32
CA PRO A 24 -10.42 4.54 4.61
C PRO A 24 -11.27 5.00 5.80
N ALA A 25 -12.25 5.88 5.60
CA ALA A 25 -13.13 6.34 6.67
C ALA A 25 -14.16 5.27 7.07
N THR A 26 -14.62 4.46 6.10
CA THR A 26 -15.59 3.39 6.36
C THR A 26 -14.99 1.99 6.36
N GLY A 27 -13.74 1.84 5.88
CA GLY A 27 -13.06 0.56 5.71
C GLY A 27 -13.66 -0.33 4.63
N LYS A 28 -14.46 0.24 3.72
CA LYS A 28 -15.23 -0.52 2.71
C LYS A 28 -14.73 -0.27 1.30
N PHE A 29 -14.90 -1.29 0.46
CA PHE A 29 -14.67 -1.18 -0.97
C PHE A 29 -15.93 -0.69 -1.67
N SER A 30 -15.76 0.22 -2.62
CA SER A 30 -16.81 0.76 -3.47
C SER A 30 -16.47 0.55 -4.95
N LYS A 31 -17.51 0.60 -5.79
CA LYS A 31 -17.36 0.76 -7.25
C LYS A 31 -17.55 2.22 -7.68
N SER A 32 -18.01 3.07 -6.78
CA SER A 32 -18.13 4.51 -7.01
C SER A 32 -16.79 5.19 -6.70
N ALA A 33 -16.40 6.11 -7.59
CA ALA A 33 -15.24 6.98 -7.40
C ALA A 33 -15.46 8.07 -6.35
N THR A 34 -16.66 8.15 -5.77
CA THR A 34 -17.01 9.07 -4.71
C THR A 34 -17.56 8.34 -3.49
N SER A 35 -17.20 8.82 -2.30
CA SER A 35 -17.78 8.40 -1.03
C SER A 35 -19.18 9.00 -0.82
N PRO A 36 -19.95 8.50 0.17
CA PRO A 36 -21.29 9.03 0.47
C PRO A 36 -21.33 10.52 0.83
N ASP A 37 -20.23 11.06 1.36
CA ASP A 37 -20.06 12.49 1.67
C ASP A 37 -19.53 13.31 0.48
N GLY A 38 -19.46 12.73 -0.72
CA GLY A 38 -19.11 13.41 -1.97
C GLY A 38 -17.60 13.58 -2.21
N LYS A 39 -16.73 13.06 -1.34
CA LYS A 39 -15.28 13.11 -1.57
C LYS A 39 -14.86 12.15 -2.68
N LYS A 40 -13.87 12.55 -3.47
CA LYS A 40 -13.27 11.66 -4.47
C LYS A 40 -12.42 10.60 -3.76
N LEU A 41 -12.65 9.34 -4.10
CA LEU A 41 -11.85 8.22 -3.62
C LEU A 41 -10.77 7.89 -4.66
N PRO A 42 -9.50 7.67 -4.25
CA PRO A 42 -8.49 7.13 -5.13
C PRO A 42 -8.80 5.68 -5.48
N ARG A 43 -8.33 5.23 -6.65
CA ARG A 43 -8.42 3.81 -7.02
C ARG A 43 -7.71 2.95 -5.99
N THR A 44 -8.30 1.81 -5.64
CA THR A 44 -7.74 0.85 -4.68
C THR A 44 -6.30 0.50 -5.03
N PHE A 45 -6.01 0.24 -6.31
CA PHE A 45 -4.66 -0.11 -6.76
C PHE A 45 -3.66 1.00 -6.42
N CYS A 46 -4.02 2.25 -6.72
CA CYS A 46 -3.18 3.40 -6.42
C CYS A 46 -2.94 3.52 -4.91
N GLN A 47 -4.01 3.49 -4.10
CA GLN A 47 -3.91 3.71 -2.66
C GLN A 47 -3.20 2.58 -1.90
N LEU A 48 -3.44 1.32 -2.25
CA LEU A 48 -2.97 0.17 -1.47
C LEU A 48 -1.68 -0.44 -2.02
N ILE A 49 -1.36 -0.24 -3.31
CA ILE A 49 -0.19 -0.83 -3.96
C ILE A 49 0.82 0.25 -4.35
N LEU A 50 0.41 1.22 -5.18
CA LEU A 50 1.36 2.21 -5.71
C LEU A 50 1.82 3.21 -4.65
N ASP A 51 0.92 3.73 -3.81
CA ASP A 51 1.25 4.74 -2.80
C ASP A 51 2.32 4.26 -1.81
N PRO A 52 2.26 3.03 -1.23
CA PRO A 52 3.36 2.51 -0.42
C PRO A 52 4.68 2.40 -1.19
N ILE A 53 4.65 1.94 -2.45
CA ILE A 53 5.85 1.84 -3.29
C ILE A 53 6.47 3.23 -3.49
N PHE A 54 5.67 4.22 -3.88
CA PHE A 54 6.13 5.59 -4.06
C PHE A 54 6.69 6.20 -2.76
N LYS A 55 6.05 5.95 -1.61
CA LYS A 55 6.55 6.44 -0.31
C LYS A 55 7.90 5.83 0.06
N VAL A 56 8.11 4.54 -0.21
CA VAL A 56 9.41 3.88 0.01
C VAL A 56 10.48 4.53 -0.86
N PHE A 57 10.21 4.70 -2.17
CA PHE A 57 11.16 5.37 -3.06
C PHE A 57 11.44 6.81 -2.65
N ASP A 58 10.40 7.60 -2.32
CA ASP A 58 10.55 8.99 -1.89
C ASP A 58 11.39 9.09 -0.61
N ALA A 59 11.10 8.26 0.40
CA ALA A 59 11.81 8.29 1.67
C ALA A 59 13.29 7.92 1.50
N ILE A 60 13.61 6.92 0.65
CA ILE A 60 14.99 6.49 0.41
C ILE A 60 15.75 7.52 -0.43
N MET A 61 15.18 7.97 -1.56
CA MET A 61 15.85 8.88 -2.50
C MET A 61 16.05 10.29 -1.93
N ASN A 62 15.18 10.72 -1.02
CA ASN A 62 15.29 12.01 -0.32
C ASN A 62 15.91 11.89 1.08
N PHE A 63 16.58 10.76 1.39
CA PHE A 63 17.32 10.54 2.63
C PHE A 63 16.50 10.77 3.92
N LYS A 64 15.19 10.50 3.89
CA LYS A 64 14.28 10.62 5.04
C LYS A 64 14.37 9.37 5.92
N LYS A 65 15.51 9.19 6.60
CA LYS A 65 15.88 7.96 7.33
C LYS A 65 14.82 7.48 8.32
N GLU A 66 14.22 8.38 9.10
CA GLU A 66 13.18 8.00 10.07
C GLU A 66 11.89 7.50 9.39
N GLU A 67 11.50 8.12 8.27
CA GLU A 67 10.32 7.72 7.51
C GLU A 67 10.56 6.37 6.81
N ALA A 68 11.74 6.20 6.21
CA ALA A 68 12.15 4.95 5.59
C ALA A 68 12.17 3.80 6.62
N ALA A 69 12.74 4.01 7.81
CA ALA A 69 12.77 3.01 8.87
C ALA A 69 11.36 2.58 9.32
N LYS A 70 10.45 3.52 9.54
CA LYS A 70 9.05 3.24 9.88
C LYS A 70 8.32 2.48 8.78
N LEU A 71 8.60 2.80 7.51
CA LEU A 71 8.00 2.09 6.36
C LEU A 71 8.53 0.66 6.23
N ILE A 72 9.85 0.46 6.37
CA ILE A 72 10.50 -0.86 6.35
C ILE A 72 9.93 -1.76 7.44
N GLU A 73 9.80 -1.24 8.67
CA GLU A 73 9.19 -1.97 9.80
C GLU A 73 7.72 -2.33 9.52
N LYS A 74 6.93 -1.35 9.04
CA LYS A 74 5.51 -1.58 8.73
C LYS A 74 5.28 -2.58 7.59
N LEU A 75 6.23 -2.69 6.66
CA LEU A 75 6.21 -3.65 5.56
C LEU A 75 6.81 -5.01 5.96
N ASP A 76 7.25 -5.16 7.22
CA ASP A 76 7.90 -6.37 7.75
C ASP A 76 9.14 -6.79 6.92
N ILE A 77 9.91 -5.80 6.46
CA ILE A 77 11.14 -6.02 5.69
C ILE A 77 12.31 -6.09 6.67
N LYS A 78 13.02 -7.21 6.67
CA LYS A 78 14.25 -7.37 7.45
C LYS A 78 15.45 -6.92 6.63
N LEU A 79 16.16 -5.92 7.16
CA LEU A 79 17.48 -5.50 6.68
C LEU A 79 18.51 -5.90 7.73
N ASP A 80 19.63 -6.45 7.29
CA ASP A 80 20.78 -6.62 8.16
C ASP A 80 21.45 -5.26 8.45
N SER A 81 22.44 -5.26 9.33
CA SER A 81 23.11 -4.01 9.74
C SER A 81 23.81 -3.31 8.58
N GLU A 82 24.39 -4.05 7.65
CA GLU A 82 25.13 -3.50 6.51
C GLU A 82 24.17 -2.86 5.49
N ASP A 83 23.00 -3.46 5.26
CA ASP A 83 21.98 -2.95 4.36
C ASP A 83 21.29 -1.69 4.90
N LYS A 84 21.21 -1.51 6.22
CA LYS A 84 20.63 -0.30 6.84
C LYS A 84 21.47 0.96 6.63
N ASP A 85 22.78 0.79 6.50
CA ASP A 85 23.72 1.89 6.33
C ASP A 85 23.90 2.27 4.85
N LYS A 86 23.33 1.51 3.91
CA LYS A 86 23.33 1.85 2.48
C LYS A 86 22.36 2.98 2.19
N GLU A 87 22.84 4.00 1.50
CA GLU A 87 22.07 5.17 1.14
C GLU A 87 22.16 5.46 -0.35
N GLY A 88 21.04 5.88 -0.94
CA GLY A 88 20.98 6.25 -2.36
C GLY A 88 21.23 5.08 -3.30
N LYS A 89 21.46 5.40 -4.58
CA LYS A 89 21.94 4.48 -5.60
C LYS A 89 23.46 4.66 -5.70
N PRO A 90 24.28 3.59 -5.81
CA PRO A 90 25.62 3.75 -6.34
C PRO A 90 25.59 4.32 -7.77
#